data_AF-A0AB37Z3X5-F1
#
_entry.id   AF-A0AB37Z3X5-F1
#
_cell.length_a   1.000
_cell.length_b   1.000
_cell.length_c   1.000
_cell.angle_alpha   90.00
_cell.angle_beta   90.00
_cell.angle_gamma   90.00
#
_symmetry.space_group_name_H-M   'P 1'
#
loop_
_entity.id
_entity.type
_entity.pdbx_description
1 polymer ?
#
loop_
_entity_poly.entity_id
_entity_poly.type
_entity_poly.pdbx_seq_one_letter_code
_entity_poly.pdbx_strand_id
1 'polypeptide(L)'
;MARSTMEVAFLGTQMTQVEDTKYAKVFYGDEPDGKTEHGLSIIGMAISEDAADEVFNAGSQFEPLQLVRITFDVARGGQNKGKNLALHIEAVDKPTARAAAPQANAQQQAKPAAQAADPAKS
;
A
#
# COMPACT_ATOMS: atom_id res chain seq x y z
N MET A 1 -18.32 -21.85 -2.37
CA MET A 1 -16.84 -21.83 -2.25
C MET A 1 -16.50 -21.40 -0.83
N ALA A 2 -15.36 -21.83 -0.27
CA ALA A 2 -14.99 -21.43 1.09
C ALA A 2 -14.19 -20.12 1.01
N ARG A 3 -14.66 -19.08 1.71
CA ARG A 3 -14.00 -17.78 1.79
C ARG A 3 -13.02 -17.73 2.95
N SER A 4 -11.87 -17.13 2.74
CA SER A 4 -10.83 -16.98 3.75
C SER A 4 -10.08 -15.67 3.56
N THR A 5 -9.36 -15.26 4.60
CA THR A 5 -8.52 -14.06 4.60
C THR A 5 -7.13 -14.41 5.10
N MET A 6 -6.11 -13.69 4.63
CA MET A 6 -4.76 -13.76 5.16
C MET A 6 -4.10 -12.37 5.11
N GLU A 7 -3.18 -12.11 6.03
CA GLU A 7 -2.39 -10.88 6.08
C GLU A 7 -0.95 -11.21 5.68
N VAL A 8 -0.44 -10.53 4.65
CA VAL A 8 0.82 -10.87 3.99
C VAL A 8 1.52 -9.61 3.48
N ALA A 9 2.83 -9.69 3.23
CA ALA A 9 3.58 -8.59 2.62
C ALA A 9 3.26 -8.51 1.12
N PHE A 10 2.72 -7.37 0.68
CA PHE A 10 2.37 -7.13 -0.72
C PHE A 10 3.62 -6.95 -1.59
N LEU A 11 3.65 -7.58 -2.77
CA LEU A 11 4.78 -7.42 -3.69
C LEU A 11 4.38 -6.82 -5.05
N GLY A 12 3.09 -6.85 -5.40
CA GLY A 12 2.60 -6.25 -6.63
C GLY A 12 1.36 -6.94 -7.18
N THR A 13 0.77 -6.32 -8.20
CA THR A 13 -0.27 -6.93 -9.03
C THR A 13 0.19 -6.95 -10.49
N GLN A 14 -0.26 -7.95 -11.24
CA GLN A 14 -0.01 -8.04 -12.66
C GLN A 14 -1.31 -8.41 -13.36
N MET A 15 -1.61 -7.73 -14.47
CA MET A 15 -2.71 -8.07 -15.35
C MET A 15 -2.18 -8.24 -16.76
N THR A 16 -2.55 -9.36 -17.39
CA THR A 16 -2.33 -9.61 -18.81
C THR A 16 -3.68 -9.93 -19.43
N GLN A 17 -4.00 -9.26 -20.54
CA GLN A 17 -5.18 -9.57 -21.32
C GLN A 17 -4.76 -10.38 -22.55
N VAL A 18 -5.41 -11.54 -22.75
CA VAL A 18 -5.23 -12.38 -23.94
C VAL A 18 -6.61 -12.56 -24.53
N GLU A 19 -6.81 -12.09 -25.76
CA GLU A 19 -8.13 -12.02 -26.39
C GLU A 19 -9.12 -11.26 -25.49
N ASP A 20 -10.27 -11.85 -25.19
CA ASP A 20 -11.29 -11.27 -24.31
C ASP A 20 -11.16 -11.71 -22.84
N THR A 21 -10.10 -12.45 -22.48
CA THR A 21 -9.90 -12.98 -21.12
C THR A 21 -8.82 -12.21 -20.36
N LYS A 22 -9.16 -11.73 -19.16
CA LYS A 22 -8.23 -11.06 -18.24
C LYS A 22 -7.60 -12.08 -17.29
N TYR A 23 -6.27 -12.16 -17.31
CA TYR A 23 -5.49 -12.94 -16.37
C TYR A 23 -4.79 -12.01 -15.40
N ALA A 24 -5.27 -11.96 -14.17
CA ALA A 24 -4.73 -11.10 -13.13
C ALA A 24 -4.14 -11.92 -11.97
N LYS A 25 -3.06 -11.43 -11.38
CA LYS A 25 -2.38 -12.03 -10.23
C LYS A 25 -2.04 -10.97 -9.19
N VAL A 26 -2.11 -11.38 -7.93
CA VAL A 26 -1.48 -10.69 -6.80
C VAL A 26 -0.25 -11.47 -6.36
N PHE A 27 0.86 -10.78 -6.14
CA PHE A 27 2.09 -11.32 -5.62
C PHE A 27 2.26 -10.89 -4.17
N TYR A 28 2.59 -11.86 -3.32
CA TYR A 28 2.86 -11.64 -1.91
C TYR A 28 3.99 -12.55 -1.44
N GLY A 29 4.60 -12.19 -0.32
CA GLY A 29 5.65 -12.96 0.31
C GLY A 29 5.66 -12.78 1.81
N ASP A 30 6.67 -13.38 2.44
CA ASP A 30 6.99 -13.12 3.84
C ASP A 30 7.95 -11.92 3.93
N GLU A 31 7.85 -11.18 5.03
CA GLU A 31 8.83 -10.12 5.31
C GLU A 31 10.21 -10.74 5.56
N PRO A 32 11.29 -10.03 5.16
CA PRO A 32 12.64 -10.41 5.51
C PRO A 32 12.88 -10.52 7.01
N ASP A 33 12.98 -11.74 7.53
CA ASP A 33 13.20 -12.00 8.96
C ASP A 33 14.68 -12.01 9.37
N GLY A 34 15.59 -11.93 8.38
CA GLY A 34 17.04 -11.96 8.56
C GLY A 34 17.60 -13.26 9.18
N LYS A 35 16.79 -14.31 9.31
CA LYS A 35 17.14 -15.58 10.00
C LYS A 35 16.92 -16.81 9.13
N THR A 36 15.83 -16.83 8.37
CA THR A 36 15.46 -17.95 7.48
C THR A 36 15.69 -17.64 6.00
N GLU A 37 16.16 -16.41 5.72
CA GLU A 37 16.30 -15.90 4.36
C GLU A 37 17.47 -16.53 3.58
N HIS A 38 17.16 -17.54 2.77
CA HIS A 38 18.00 -17.94 1.63
C HIS A 38 17.46 -17.40 0.29
N GLY A 39 16.33 -16.70 0.28
CA GLY A 39 15.73 -16.04 -0.87
C GLY A 39 14.32 -15.52 -0.56
N LEU A 40 13.88 -14.48 -1.27
CA LEU A 40 12.54 -13.91 -1.16
C LEU A 40 11.51 -14.96 -1.62
N SER A 41 10.63 -15.42 -0.72
CA SER A 41 9.53 -16.32 -1.08
C SER A 41 8.43 -15.50 -1.76
N ILE A 42 8.24 -15.70 -3.07
CA ILE A 42 7.22 -14.99 -3.86
C ILE A 42 6.13 -15.99 -4.24
N ILE A 43 4.91 -15.74 -3.79
CA ILE A 43 3.73 -16.52 -4.15
C ILE A 43 2.83 -15.67 -5.04
N GLY A 44 2.46 -16.23 -6.20
CA GLY A 44 1.46 -15.64 -7.09
C GLY A 44 0.09 -16.29 -6.89
N MET A 45 -0.91 -15.51 -6.50
CA MET A 45 -2.30 -15.93 -6.42
C MET A 45 -3.09 -15.35 -7.59
N ALA A 46 -3.88 -16.20 -8.26
CA ALA A 46 -4.78 -15.76 -9.30
C ALA A 46 -5.89 -14.90 -8.70
N ILE A 47 -6.27 -13.84 -9.41
CA ILE A 47 -7.41 -13.00 -9.06
C ILE A 47 -8.63 -13.54 -9.81
N SER A 48 -9.78 -13.59 -9.14
CA SER A 48 -11.05 -13.93 -9.80
C SER A 48 -11.32 -12.95 -10.93
N GLU A 49 -11.86 -13.43 -12.06
CA GLU A 49 -12.14 -12.59 -13.24
C GLU A 49 -13.04 -11.40 -12.87
N ASP A 50 -14.08 -11.64 -12.08
CA ASP A 50 -15.01 -10.62 -11.58
C ASP A 50 -14.36 -9.54 -10.70
N ALA A 51 -13.19 -9.84 -10.11
CA ALA A 51 -12.45 -8.95 -9.21
C ALA A 51 -11.16 -8.41 -9.83
N ALA A 52 -10.84 -8.77 -11.09
CA ALA A 52 -9.56 -8.48 -11.71
C ALA A 52 -9.24 -6.98 -11.72
N ASP A 53 -10.20 -6.16 -12.16
CA ASP A 53 -10.03 -4.71 -12.24
C ASP A 53 -9.94 -4.06 -10.84
N GLU A 54 -10.78 -4.50 -9.90
CA GLU A 54 -10.80 -3.97 -8.54
C GLU A 54 -9.48 -4.22 -7.81
N VAL A 55 -9.04 -5.48 -7.78
CA VAL A 55 -7.81 -5.88 -7.08
C VAL A 55 -6.58 -5.30 -7.75
N PHE A 56 -6.54 -5.24 -9.09
CA PHE A 56 -5.41 -4.65 -9.80
C PHE A 56 -5.28 -3.15 -9.50
N ASN A 57 -6.40 -2.41 -9.56
CA ASN A 57 -6.40 -0.98 -9.26
C ASN A 57 -6.07 -0.71 -7.80
N ALA A 58 -6.60 -1.49 -6.85
CA ALA A 58 -6.24 -1.40 -5.43
C ALA A 58 -4.73 -1.64 -5.22
N GLY A 59 -4.16 -2.63 -5.91
CA GLY A 59 -2.74 -2.98 -5.81
C GLY A 59 -1.81 -1.88 -6.29
N SER A 60 -2.26 -1.02 -7.21
CA SER A 60 -1.48 0.16 -7.66
C SER A 60 -1.30 1.23 -6.58
N GLN A 61 -2.05 1.14 -5.47
CA GLN A 61 -2.02 2.11 -4.37
C GLN A 61 -1.19 1.62 -3.18
N PHE A 62 -0.62 0.42 -3.25
CA PHE A 62 0.17 -0.17 -2.17
C PHE A 62 1.66 -0.13 -2.49
N GLU A 63 2.46 0.13 -1.45
CA GLU A 63 3.91 0.06 -1.54
C GLU A 63 4.38 -1.40 -1.45
N PRO A 64 5.51 -1.77 -2.09
CA PRO A 64 6.14 -3.06 -1.85
C PRO A 64 6.42 -3.29 -0.36
N LEU A 65 6.19 -4.52 0.09
CA LEU A 65 6.23 -4.98 1.48
C LEU A 65 5.17 -4.37 2.42
N GLN A 66 4.23 -3.56 1.91
CA GLN A 66 3.10 -3.11 2.73
C GLN A 66 2.25 -4.31 3.17
N LEU A 67 1.89 -4.34 4.46
CA LEU A 67 1.02 -5.38 5.00
C LEU A 67 -0.41 -5.20 4.48
N VAL A 68 -0.88 -6.18 3.72
CA VAL A 68 -2.23 -6.20 3.14
C VAL A 68 -3.00 -7.43 3.58
N ARG A 69 -4.32 -7.27 3.70
CA ARG A 69 -5.26 -8.38 3.88
C ARG A 69 -5.81 -8.78 2.52
N ILE A 70 -5.60 -10.03 2.14
CA ILE A 70 -6.17 -10.62 0.94
C ILE A 70 -7.39 -11.45 1.34
N THR A 71 -8.55 -11.13 0.76
CA THR A 71 -9.74 -12.00 0.81
C THR A 71 -9.75 -12.89 -0.42
N PHE A 72 -9.90 -14.20 -0.24
CA PHE A 72 -9.88 -15.16 -1.34
C PHE A 72 -10.91 -16.28 -1.14
N ASP A 73 -11.36 -16.85 -2.26
CA ASP A 73 -12.15 -18.07 -2.27
C ASP A 73 -11.26 -19.28 -2.60
N VAL A 74 -11.53 -20.40 -1.94
CA VAL A 74 -10.91 -21.69 -2.26
C VAL A 74 -11.81 -22.45 -3.22
N ALA A 75 -11.40 -22.48 -4.50
CA ALA A 75 -12.06 -23.29 -5.52
C ALA A 75 -11.67 -24.76 -5.33
N ARG A 76 -12.64 -25.60 -4.90
CA ARG A 76 -12.47 -27.05 -4.80
C ARG A 76 -12.90 -27.68 -6.13
N GLY A 77 -11.96 -28.25 -6.90
CA GLY A 77 -12.23 -28.95 -8.16
C GLY A 77 -11.45 -30.27 -8.27
N GLY A 78 -11.97 -31.23 -9.04
CA GLY A 78 -11.51 -32.64 -9.02
C GLY A 78 -10.03 -32.91 -9.35
N GLN A 79 -9.35 -32.00 -10.07
CA GLN A 79 -7.90 -32.04 -10.35
C GLN A 79 -7.13 -30.85 -9.75
N ASN A 80 -7.84 -29.79 -9.35
CA ASN A 80 -7.25 -28.57 -8.80
C ASN A 80 -7.31 -28.66 -7.27
N LYS A 81 -6.26 -29.21 -6.65
CA LYS A 81 -6.04 -29.05 -5.20
C LYS A 81 -6.18 -27.56 -4.87
N GLY A 82 -7.13 -27.24 -3.98
CA GLY A 82 -7.64 -25.91 -3.65
C GLY A 82 -6.89 -24.73 -4.27
N LYS A 83 -7.36 -24.24 -5.42
CA LYS A 83 -6.83 -22.99 -6.00
C LYS A 83 -7.45 -21.84 -5.22
N ASN A 84 -6.60 -20.99 -4.65
CA ASN A 84 -7.03 -19.75 -4.02
C ASN A 84 -7.22 -18.69 -5.11
N LEU A 85 -8.38 -18.03 -5.10
CA LEU A 85 -8.72 -16.95 -6.01
C LEU A 85 -8.93 -15.68 -5.20
N ALA A 86 -8.05 -14.70 -5.37
CA ALA A 86 -8.19 -13.40 -4.71
C ALA A 86 -9.45 -12.70 -5.20
N LEU A 87 -10.18 -12.10 -4.27
CA LEU A 87 -11.45 -11.41 -4.49
C LEU A 87 -11.41 -9.94 -4.10
N HIS A 88 -10.53 -9.59 -3.16
CA HIS A 88 -10.38 -8.24 -2.64
C HIS A 88 -9.04 -8.13 -1.91
N ILE A 89 -8.44 -6.94 -1.95
CA ILE A 89 -7.24 -6.61 -1.18
C ILE A 89 -7.40 -5.25 -0.49
N GLU A 90 -6.98 -5.17 0.77
CA GLU A 90 -6.99 -3.93 1.56
C GLU A 90 -5.72 -3.80 2.40
N ALA A 91 -5.28 -2.57 2.70
CA ALA A 91 -4.21 -2.34 3.67
C ALA A 91 -4.68 -2.72 5.08
N VAL A 92 -3.85 -3.43 5.85
CA VAL A 92 -4.17 -3.75 7.26
C VAL A 92 -4.15 -2.50 8.10
N ASP A 93 -3.12 -1.68 7.93
CA ASP A 93 -3.05 -0.33 8.46
C ASP A 93 -3.55 0.63 7.39
N LYS A 94 -4.79 1.11 7.54
CA LYS A 94 -5.23 2.26 6.73
C LYS A 94 -4.27 3.41 7.08
N PRO A 95 -3.56 4.01 6.11
CA PRO A 95 -2.81 5.21 6.41
C PRO A 95 -3.82 6.19 7.01
N THR A 96 -3.55 6.62 8.24
CA THR A 96 -4.19 7.81 8.76
C THR A 96 -3.89 8.87 7.72
N ALA A 97 -4.92 9.33 7.01
CA ALA A 97 -4.78 10.40 6.04
C ALA A 97 -3.95 11.47 6.75
N ARG A 98 -2.72 11.68 6.27
CA ARG A 98 -1.74 12.55 6.91
C ARG A 98 -2.43 13.89 7.06
N ALA A 99 -2.92 14.18 8.27
CA ALA A 99 -3.58 15.42 8.55
C ALA A 99 -2.58 16.49 8.13
N ALA A 100 -2.95 17.32 7.16
CA ALA A 100 -2.14 18.46 6.78
C ALA A 100 -1.88 19.23 8.08
N ALA A 101 -0.64 19.16 8.57
CA ALA A 101 -0.24 19.93 9.73
C ALA A 101 -0.50 21.41 9.38
N PRO A 102 -1.21 22.17 10.22
CA PRO A 102 -1.34 23.61 10.00
C PRO A 102 0.07 24.19 9.94
N GLN A 103 0.41 24.82 8.81
CA GLN A 103 1.64 25.60 8.71
C GLN A 103 1.55 26.74 9.71
N ALA A 104 2.17 26.57 10.87
CA ALA A 104 2.51 27.64 11.78
C ALA A 104 4.03 27.78 11.81
N ASN A 105 4.54 28.83 11.17
CA ASN A 105 5.77 29.51 11.56
C ASN A 105 5.76 30.89 10.89
N ALA A 106 5.49 31.97 11.64
CA ALA A 106 6.45 32.69 12.49
C ALA A 106 7.33 33.65 11.68
N GLN A 107 6.83 34.88 11.47
CA GLN A 107 7.67 36.04 11.15
C GLN A 107 8.08 36.73 12.45
N GLN A 108 9.37 36.63 12.75
CA GLN A 108 10.04 37.42 13.78
C GLN A 108 10.29 38.86 13.28
N GLN A 109 9.91 39.80 14.14
CA GLN A 109 10.74 40.93 14.59
C GLN A 109 10.88 42.17 13.69
N ALA A 110 10.20 43.24 14.08
CA ALA A 110 10.65 44.61 13.87
C ALA A 110 10.41 45.43 15.16
N LYS A 111 11.51 45.87 15.77
CA LYS A 111 11.55 46.79 16.91
C LYS A 111 11.40 48.22 16.38
N PRO A 112 10.58 49.11 16.96
CA PRO A 112 10.58 50.51 16.59
C PRO A 112 11.57 51.29 17.46
N ALA A 113 12.55 51.93 16.83
CA ALA A 113 13.27 53.06 17.44
C ALA A 113 13.93 53.90 16.35
N ALA A 114 13.39 55.09 16.07
CA ALA A 114 14.18 56.23 15.64
C ALA A 114 13.41 57.56 15.80
N GLN A 115 14.18 58.59 16.15
CA GLN A 115 13.97 60.05 16.11
C GLN A 115 13.53 60.71 17.44
N ALA A 116 14.18 61.77 17.94
CA ALA A 116 15.38 62.53 17.53
C ALA A 116 15.77 63.55 18.64
N ALA A 117 16.92 64.23 18.43
CA ALA A 117 17.51 65.42 19.10
C ALA A 117 18.62 65.11 20.13
N ASP A 118 19.82 65.71 20.14
CA ASP A 118 20.62 66.60 19.26
C ASP A 118 22.07 66.59 19.87
N PRO A 119 23.15 67.08 19.23
CA PRO A 119 24.53 66.78 19.61
C PRO A 119 25.18 67.78 20.60
N ALA A 120 26.10 67.21 21.40
CA ALA A 120 27.20 67.78 22.20
C ALA A 120 27.43 69.32 22.25
N LYS A 121 27.66 69.82 23.47
CA LYS A 121 28.88 70.57 23.87
C LYS A 121 28.98 70.80 25.39
N SER A 122 30.22 70.63 25.89
CA SER A 122 30.85 71.11 27.14
C SER A 122 30.48 70.45 28.47
#